data_AF-A0A0U3AG43-F1
#
_entry.id   AF-A0A0U3AG43-F1
#
_cell.length_a   1.000
_cell.length_b   1.000
_cell.length_c   1.000
_cell.angle_alpha   90.00
_cell.angle_beta   90.00
_cell.angle_gamma   90.00
#
_symmetry.space_group_name_H-M   'P 1'
#
loop_
_entity.id
_entity.type
_entity.pdbx_description
1 polymer ?
#
loop_
_entity_poly.entity_id
_entity_poly.type
_entity_poly.pdbx_seq_one_letter_code
_entity_poly.pdbx_strand_id
1 'polypeptide(L)'
;MELTPVQHDALIELLNIGFGRAAASLSELTGHRVLLEVPHVSIHPIHELKVALRAFVDDQVATVHQIFSGPVGGDALLVLDFKAAGMLKEL
;
A
#
# COMPACT_ATOMS: atom_id res chain seq x y z
N MET A 1 -11.66 -3.35 -16.18
CA MET A 1 -12.95 -3.45 -15.45
C MET A 1 -13.03 -2.19 -14.61
N GLU A 2 -14.13 -1.45 -14.71
CA GLU A 2 -14.31 -0.22 -13.93
C GLU A 2 -15.22 -0.51 -12.73
N LEU A 3 -14.87 0.05 -11.56
CA LEU A 3 -15.71 -0.02 -10.38
C LEU A 3 -16.86 0.98 -10.50
N THR A 4 -18.01 0.63 -9.93
CA THR A 4 -19.07 1.63 -9.72
C THR A 4 -18.60 2.68 -8.69
N PRO A 5 -19.18 3.88 -8.66
CA PRO A 5 -18.83 4.89 -7.67
C PRO A 5 -18.93 4.40 -6.23
N VAL A 6 -19.97 3.60 -5.92
CA VAL A 6 -20.17 3.02 -4.59
C VAL A 6 -19.08 1.99 -4.25
N GLN A 7 -18.66 1.18 -5.22
CA GLN A 7 -17.58 0.20 -5.02
C GLN A 7 -16.23 0.88 -4.82
N HIS A 8 -15.97 1.97 -5.55
CA HIS A 8 -14.74 2.75 -5.40
C HIS A 8 -14.68 3.43 -4.03
N ASP A 9 -15.77 4.06 -3.60
CA ASP A 9 -15.89 4.69 -2.27
C ASP A 9 -15.73 3.66 -1.14
N ALA A 10 -16.40 2.51 -1.25
CA ALA A 10 -16.26 1.42 -0.29
C ALA A 10 -14.83 0.88 -0.21
N LEU A 11 -14.11 0.82 -1.34
CA LEU A 11 -12.71 0.40 -1.37
C LEU A 11 -11.80 1.41 -0.68
N ILE A 12 -12.02 2.70 -0.92
CA ILE A 12 -11.29 3.78 -0.23
C ILE A 12 -11.51 3.68 1.29
N GLU A 13 -12.75 3.49 1.74
CA GLU A 13 -13.05 3.41 3.16
C GLU A 13 -12.41 2.18 3.82
N LEU A 14 -12.44 1.03 3.14
CA LEU A 14 -11.75 -0.17 3.61
C LEU A 14 -10.23 0.09 3.77
N LEU A 15 -9.63 0.78 2.80
CA LEU A 15 -8.22 1.15 2.85
C LEU A 15 -7.91 2.17 3.96
N ASN A 16 -8.78 3.16 4.20
CA ASN A 16 -8.67 4.11 5.31
C ASN A 16 -8.59 3.39 6.66
N ILE A 17 -9.50 2.44 6.90
CA ILE A 17 -9.51 1.64 8.12
C ILE A 17 -8.23 0.79 8.21
N GLY A 18 -7.82 0.15 7.11
CA GLY A 18 -6.60 -0.67 7.04
C GLY A 18 -5.34 0.13 7.37
N PHE A 19 -5.19 1.32 6.78
CA PHE A 19 -4.06 2.22 7.00
C PHE A 19 -4.04 2.77 8.42
N GLY A 20 -5.18 3.12 8.99
CA GLY A 20 -5.28 3.54 10.40
C GLY A 20 -4.78 2.44 11.36
N ARG A 21 -5.16 1.18 11.10
CA ARG A 21 -4.67 0.03 11.87
C ARG A 21 -3.17 -0.19 11.67
N ALA A 22 -2.68 -0.12 10.43
CA ALA A 22 -1.26 -0.29 10.13
C ALA A 22 -0.41 0.80 10.80
N ALA A 23 -0.84 2.06 10.76
CA ALA A 23 -0.17 3.18 11.41
C ALA A 23 -0.11 3.00 12.94
N ALA A 24 -1.21 2.55 13.56
CA ALA A 24 -1.25 2.25 14.99
C ALA A 24 -0.26 1.13 15.36
N SER A 25 -0.28 0.02 14.62
CA SER A 25 0.64 -1.10 14.87
C SER A 25 2.10 -0.73 14.64
N LEU A 26 2.41 0.04 13.58
CA LEU A 26 3.77 0.55 13.36
C LEU A 26 4.20 1.50 14.48
N SER A 27 3.30 2.35 14.97
CA SER A 27 3.60 3.24 16.08
C SER A 27 3.92 2.48 17.36
N GLU A 28 3.16 1.43 17.65
CA GLU A 28 3.41 0.55 18.80
C GLU A 28 4.73 -0.19 18.68
N LEU A 29 5.04 -0.73 17.50
CA LEU A 29 6.27 -1.49 17.24
C LEU A 29 7.53 -0.63 17.32
N THR A 30 7.47 0.63 16.85
CA THR A 30 8.63 1.53 16.76
C THR A 30 8.75 2.49 17.95
N GLY A 31 7.67 2.67 18.73
CA GLY A 31 7.62 3.72 19.76
C GLY A 31 7.54 5.15 19.20
N HIS A 32 7.45 5.30 17.88
CA HIS A 32 7.33 6.58 17.20
C HIS A 32 5.89 6.83 16.77
N ARG A 33 5.46 8.10 16.74
CA ARG A 33 4.15 8.44 16.19
C ARG A 33 4.18 8.30 14.66
N VAL A 34 3.52 7.27 14.14
CA VAL A 34 3.38 7.03 12.70
C VAL A 34 2.00 7.51 12.23
N LEU A 35 1.99 8.31 11.18
CA LEU A 35 0.79 8.77 10.50
C LEU A 35 0.85 8.25 9.06
N LEU A 36 -0.18 7.50 8.65
CA LEU A 36 -0.35 7.07 7.27
C LEU A 36 -1.62 7.72 6.73
N GLU A 37 -1.50 8.50 5.67
CA GLU A 37 -2.63 9.04 4.94
C GLU A 37 -2.96 8.11 3.77
N VAL A 38 -4.24 7.84 3.51
CA VAL A 38 -4.63 7.08 2.32
C VAL A 38 -4.54 8.00 1.11
N PRO A 39 -3.70 7.65 0.12
CA PRO A 39 -3.58 8.41 -1.10
C PRO A 39 -4.62 7.95 -2.14
N HIS A 40 -4.50 8.50 -3.34
CA HIS A 40 -5.34 8.18 -4.49
C HIS A 40 -5.43 6.67 -4.78
N VAL A 41 -6.65 6.15 -4.92
CA VAL A 41 -6.92 4.75 -5.28
C VAL A 41 -7.31 4.66 -6.75
N SER A 42 -6.57 3.84 -7.49
CA SER A 42 -6.75 3.61 -8.93
C SER A 42 -6.64 2.13 -9.25
N ILE A 43 -7.30 1.70 -10.33
CA ILE A 43 -7.28 0.32 -10.81
C ILE A 43 -6.62 0.28 -12.16
N HIS A 44 -5.60 -0.56 -12.27
CA HIS A 44 -4.82 -0.73 -13.48
C HIS A 44 -4.81 -2.19 -13.91
N PRO A 45 -4.89 -2.47 -15.22
CA PRO A 45 -4.49 -3.76 -15.75
C PRO A 45 -3.03 -4.07 -15.37
N ILE A 46 -2.73 -5.34 -15.08
CA ILE A 46 -1.39 -5.75 -14.64
C ILE A 46 -0.27 -5.38 -15.61
N HIS A 47 -0.56 -5.38 -16.92
CA HIS A 47 0.41 -5.02 -17.95
C HIS A 47 0.76 -3.52 -17.97
N GLU A 48 -0.06 -2.67 -17.34
CA GLU A 48 0.19 -1.24 -17.19
C GLU A 48 0.94 -0.91 -15.88
N LEU A 49 1.12 -1.89 -14.99
CA LEU A 49 1.71 -1.67 -13.66
C LEU A 49 3.06 -0.95 -13.72
N LYS A 50 3.93 -1.34 -14.68
CA LYS A 50 5.24 -0.69 -14.87
C LYS A 50 5.09 0.79 -15.21
N VAL A 51 4.10 1.16 -16.02
CA VAL A 51 3.86 2.56 -16.40
C VAL A 51 3.29 3.34 -15.22
N ALA A 52 2.34 2.75 -14.49
CA ALA A 52 1.72 3.37 -13.32
C ALA A 52 2.71 3.66 -12.19
N LEU A 53 3.69 2.76 -11.96
CA LEU A 53 4.67 2.90 -10.88
C LEU A 53 5.83 3.85 -11.19
N ARG A 54 6.11 4.16 -12.47
CA ARG A 54 7.24 5.02 -12.87
C ARG A 54 7.25 6.40 -12.23
N ALA A 55 6.10 6.92 -11.84
CA ALA A 55 6.01 8.23 -11.20
C ALA A 55 6.41 8.20 -9.72
N PHE A 56 6.46 7.02 -9.11
CA PHE A 56 6.62 6.85 -7.66
C PHE A 56 7.92 6.17 -7.27
N VAL A 57 8.49 5.33 -8.14
CA VAL A 57 9.69 4.55 -7.84
C VAL A 57 10.64 4.50 -9.03
N ASP A 58 11.95 4.54 -8.74
CA ASP A 58 13.02 4.29 -9.70
C ASP A 58 13.23 2.77 -9.92
N ASP A 59 14.21 2.38 -10.75
CA ASP A 59 14.45 0.98 -11.12
C ASP A 59 14.81 0.05 -9.95
N GLN A 60 15.25 0.60 -8.81
CA GLN A 60 15.62 -0.17 -7.62
C GLN A 60 14.67 0.11 -6.45
N VAL A 61 13.95 -0.92 -6.02
CA VAL A 61 12.95 -0.87 -4.95
C VAL A 61 13.15 -1.98 -3.93
N ALA A 62 12.71 -1.71 -2.70
CA ALA A 62 12.47 -2.72 -1.68
C ALA A 62 10.98 -3.10 -1.68
N THR A 63 10.68 -4.39 -1.61
CA THR A 63 9.30 -4.87 -1.63
C THR A 63 9.01 -5.82 -0.48
N VAL A 64 7.85 -5.66 0.15
CA VAL A 64 7.26 -6.71 1.00
C VAL A 64 6.11 -7.33 0.21
N HIS A 65 6.19 -8.64 0.01
CA HIS A 65 5.18 -9.41 -0.69
C HIS A 65 4.44 -10.31 0.29
N GLN A 66 3.13 -10.10 0.41
CA GLN A 66 2.26 -10.89 1.26
C GLN A 66 1.21 -11.60 0.41
N ILE A 67 1.29 -12.93 0.41
CA ILE A 67 0.31 -13.80 -0.23
C ILE A 67 -0.78 -14.10 0.79
N PHE A 68 -2.05 -14.01 0.38
CA PHE A 68 -3.19 -14.34 1.23
C PHE A 68 -4.20 -15.23 0.50
N SER A 69 -4.92 -16.05 1.28
CA SER A 69 -5.92 -17.00 0.79
C SER A 69 -7.14 -17.04 1.73
N GLY A 70 -8.26 -17.54 1.21
CA GLY A 70 -9.53 -17.59 1.94
C GLY A 70 -10.71 -17.24 1.03
N PRO A 71 -11.78 -16.61 1.58
CA PRO A 71 -12.91 -16.12 0.79
C PRO A 71 -12.50 -15.14 -0.33
N VAL A 72 -11.37 -14.46 -0.13
CA VAL A 72 -10.63 -13.73 -1.16
C VAL A 72 -9.18 -14.18 -1.10
N GLY A 73 -8.57 -14.42 -2.25
CA GLY A 73 -7.14 -14.73 -2.38
C GLY A 73 -6.45 -13.76 -3.31
N GLY A 74 -5.15 -13.56 -3.10
CA GLY A 74 -4.35 -12.68 -3.92
C GLY A 74 -3.02 -12.33 -3.28
N ASP A 75 -2.39 -11.33 -3.90
CA ASP A 75 -1.07 -10.84 -3.54
C ASP A 75 -1.17 -9.37 -3.16
N ALA A 76 -0.61 -9.02 -2.01
CA ALA A 76 -0.40 -7.63 -1.60
C ALA A 76 1.10 -7.33 -1.70
N LEU A 77 1.42 -6.21 -2.36
CA LEU A 77 2.80 -5.71 -2.43
C LEU A 77 2.87 -4.32 -1.79
N LEU A 78 3.76 -4.17 -0.82
CA LEU A 78 4.25 -2.87 -0.38
C LEU A 78 5.56 -2.59 -1.12
N VAL A 79 5.61 -1.49 -1.86
CA VAL A 79 6.80 -1.08 -2.63
C VAL A 79 7.33 0.21 -2.02
N LEU A 80 8.63 0.23 -1.73
CA LEU A 80 9.35 1.35 -1.14
C LEU A 80 10.60 1.63 -1.95
N ASP A 81 10.97 2.89 -2.11
CA ASP A 81 12.33 3.22 -2.52
C ASP A 81 13.32 2.87 -1.39
N PHE A 82 14.61 2.81 -1.72
CA PHE A 82 15.65 2.48 -0.72
C PHE A 82 15.75 3.51 0.40
N LYS A 83 15.40 4.77 0.15
CA LYS A 83 15.46 5.83 1.16
C LYS A 83 14.37 5.62 2.22
N ALA A 84 13.14 5.36 1.80
CA ALA A 84 12.00 5.06 2.65
C ALA A 84 12.19 3.76 3.42
N ALA A 85 12.68 2.71 2.75
CA ALA A 85 13.03 1.46 3.42
C ALA A 85 14.14 1.65 4.47
N GLY A 86 15.13 2.50 4.17
CA GLY A 86 16.18 2.88 5.12
C GLY A 86 15.64 3.61 6.36
N MET A 87 14.74 4.57 6.18
CA MET A 87 14.10 5.28 7.29
C MET A 87 13.37 4.34 8.24
N LEU A 88 12.66 3.33 7.72
CA LEU A 88 11.95 2.35 8.57
C LEU A 88 12.89 1.52 9.45
N LYS A 89 14.16 1.33 9.06
CA LYS A 89 15.16 0.61 9.87
C LYS A 89 15.62 1.43 11.08
N GLU A 90 15.51 2.75 10.99
CA GLU A 90 16.00 3.69 12.00
C GLU A 90 14.90 4.14 12.99
N LEU A 91 13.67 3.65 12.81
CA LEU A 91 12.53 3.85 13.70
C LEU A 91 12.51 2.87 14.89
#